data_AF-A0A317SS92-F1
#
_entry.id   AF-A0A317SS92-F1
#
_cell.length_a   1.000
_cell.length_b   1.000
_cell.length_c   1.000
_cell.angle_alpha   90.00
_cell.angle_beta   90.00
_cell.angle_gamma   90.00
#
_symmetry.space_group_name_H-M   'P 1'
#
loop_
_entity.id
_entity.type
_entity.pdbx_description
1 polymer ?
#
loop_
_entity_poly.entity_id
_entity_poly.type
_entity_poly.pdbx_seq_one_letter_code
_entity_poly.pdbx_strand_id
1 'polypeptide(L)'
;MYLNHEQALIVKVMVGRTHEFANRRFAGIVLEKSYEMGLRREFFDLGSTTLVTPSGRKEGDSIFAPGTLRPREDSWPTLAIECGVSQSLARFVVDSHWWLANSGGEVKIVILISVSKEAKSIHFEKWETVAVPNPRVTRANPHAFRATPTKMQELDIDGDVVTGAPLRLEFEKIMLRPPQAGEGDMVFDMQQLAEYAADLWSYNQ
;
A
#
# COMPACT_ATOMS: atom_id res chain seq x y z
N MET A 1 5.12 2.60 -14.48
CA MET A 1 4.43 3.88 -14.22
C MET A 1 4.79 4.86 -15.32
N TYR A 2 3.83 5.59 -15.87
CA TYR A 2 4.09 6.63 -16.85
C TYR A 2 3.64 7.98 -16.30
N LEU A 3 4.52 8.98 -16.32
CA LEU A 3 4.25 10.34 -15.85
C LEU A 3 4.10 11.27 -17.05
N ASN A 4 2.89 11.81 -17.25
CA ASN A 4 2.56 12.59 -18.45
C ASN A 4 3.37 13.89 -18.55
N HIS A 5 3.59 14.58 -17.43
CA HIS A 5 4.32 15.86 -17.41
C HIS A 5 5.82 15.71 -17.70
N GLU A 6 6.40 14.55 -17.41
CA GLU A 6 7.83 14.29 -17.63
C GLU A 6 8.08 13.56 -18.96
N GLN A 7 7.02 13.14 -19.66
CA GLN A 7 7.08 12.15 -20.76
C GLN A 7 7.96 10.93 -20.42
N ALA A 8 8.08 10.62 -19.12
CA ALA A 8 9.00 9.63 -18.61
C ALA A 8 8.23 8.33 -18.35
N LEU A 9 8.66 7.27 -19.03
CA LEU A 9 8.32 5.92 -18.62
C LEU A 9 9.26 5.50 -17.50
N ILE A 10 8.73 5.39 -16.29
CA ILE A 10 9.45 4.71 -15.23
C ILE A 10 9.11 3.23 -15.34
N VAL A 11 10.04 2.51 -15.97
CA VAL A 11 9.99 1.06 -16.07
C VAL A 11 10.21 0.49 -14.68
N LYS A 12 9.19 -0.18 -14.16
CA LYS A 12 9.36 -1.10 -13.04
C LYS A 12 10.12 -2.27 -13.62
N VAL A 13 11.42 -2.36 -13.34
CA VAL A 13 12.16 -3.58 -13.67
C VAL A 13 11.53 -4.65 -12.78
N MET A 14 10.70 -5.52 -13.36
CA MET A 14 10.05 -6.62 -12.65
C MET A 14 11.15 -7.63 -12.29
N VAL A 15 11.78 -7.44 -11.14
CA VAL A 15 12.98 -8.18 -10.74
C VAL A 15 12.60 -9.54 -10.12
N GLY A 16 12.04 -10.42 -10.95
CA GLY A 16 12.03 -11.86 -10.73
C GLY A 16 11.09 -12.40 -9.63
N ARG A 17 11.24 -13.71 -9.38
CA ARG A 17 10.36 -14.51 -8.49
C ARG A 17 10.25 -13.99 -7.06
N THR A 18 11.29 -13.34 -6.55
CA THR A 18 11.29 -12.78 -5.18
C THR A 18 10.28 -11.63 -5.04
N HIS A 19 10.21 -10.73 -6.04
CA HIS A 19 9.24 -9.64 -6.04
C HIS A 19 7.80 -10.18 -6.06
N GLU A 20 7.49 -11.06 -7.03
CA GLU A 20 6.14 -11.61 -7.17
C GLU A 20 5.74 -12.39 -5.91
N PHE A 21 6.64 -13.21 -5.35
CA PHE A 21 6.34 -13.97 -4.14
C PHE A 21 6.10 -13.06 -2.93
N ALA A 22 6.98 -12.08 -2.69
CA ALA A 22 6.83 -11.13 -1.58
C ALA A 22 5.47 -10.42 -1.66
N ASN A 23 5.16 -9.86 -2.82
CA ASN A 23 3.89 -9.18 -3.05
C ASN A 23 2.69 -10.10 -2.86
N ARG A 24 2.67 -11.25 -3.55
CA ARG A 24 1.54 -12.20 -3.51
C ARG A 24 1.33 -12.80 -2.13
N ARG A 25 2.40 -13.11 -1.41
CA ARG A 25 2.30 -13.68 -0.05
C ARG A 25 1.68 -12.67 0.90
N PHE A 26 2.14 -11.41 0.88
CA PHE A 26 1.59 -10.37 1.74
C PHE A 26 0.13 -10.05 1.37
N ALA A 27 -0.19 -9.92 0.08
CA ALA A 27 -1.56 -9.76 -0.42
C ALA A 27 -2.48 -10.92 0.01
N GLY A 28 -1.96 -12.15 0.02
CA GLY A 28 -2.67 -13.33 0.52
C GLY A 28 -3.03 -13.21 2.00
N ILE A 29 -2.09 -12.78 2.85
CA ILE A 29 -2.34 -12.60 4.30
C ILE A 29 -3.40 -11.51 4.54
N VAL A 30 -3.40 -10.44 3.73
CA VAL A 30 -4.45 -9.40 3.76
C VAL A 30 -5.83 -10.02 3.49
N LEU A 31 -5.94 -10.86 2.44
CA LEU A 31 -7.20 -11.55 2.12
C LEU A 31 -7.62 -12.55 3.20
N GLU A 32 -6.69 -13.34 3.74
CA GLU A 32 -6.95 -14.30 4.83
C GLU A 32 -7.58 -13.59 6.02
N LYS A 33 -6.98 -12.49 6.49
CA LYS A 33 -7.55 -11.66 7.57
C LYS A 33 -8.92 -11.10 7.23
N SER A 34 -9.13 -10.66 5.99
CA SER A 34 -10.45 -10.19 5.55
C SER A 34 -11.50 -11.31 5.59
N TYR A 35 -11.11 -12.54 5.26
CA TYR A 35 -12.02 -13.68 5.22
C TYR A 35 -12.39 -14.17 6.62
N GLU A 36 -11.44 -14.12 7.56
CA GLU A 36 -11.70 -14.37 8.99
C GLU A 36 -12.74 -13.40 9.55
N MET A 37 -12.82 -12.17 9.01
CA MET A 37 -13.82 -11.16 9.35
C MET A 37 -15.13 -11.30 8.54
N GLY A 38 -15.29 -12.34 7.72
CA GLY A 38 -16.49 -12.54 6.90
C GLY A 38 -16.56 -11.67 5.63
N LEU A 39 -15.50 -10.97 5.26
CA LEU A 39 -15.49 -9.98 4.17
C LEU A 39 -15.20 -10.58 2.79
N ARG A 40 -15.26 -11.91 2.63
CA ARG A 40 -14.90 -12.60 1.38
C ARG A 40 -15.68 -12.12 0.14
N ARG A 41 -16.87 -11.58 0.35
CA ARG A 41 -17.73 -11.04 -0.72
C ARG A 41 -17.82 -9.52 -0.71
N GLU A 42 -17.00 -8.86 0.09
CA GLU A 42 -17.04 -7.41 0.27
C GLU A 42 -15.67 -6.76 0.07
N PHE A 43 -14.56 -7.42 0.39
CA PHE A 43 -13.21 -6.89 0.16
C PHE A 43 -12.48 -7.71 -0.92
N PHE A 44 -12.16 -7.06 -2.04
CA PHE A 44 -11.66 -7.74 -3.23
C PHE A 44 -10.23 -7.30 -3.55
N ASP A 45 -9.38 -8.27 -3.88
CA ASP A 45 -8.13 -8.06 -4.61
C ASP A 45 -8.45 -7.83 -6.09
N LEU A 46 -8.17 -6.63 -6.58
CA LEU A 46 -8.35 -6.23 -7.97
C LEU A 46 -7.08 -6.46 -8.80
N GLY A 47 -6.11 -7.18 -8.23
CA GLY A 47 -4.85 -7.55 -8.85
C GLY A 47 -4.04 -6.33 -9.29
N SER A 48 -3.52 -6.40 -10.51
CA SER A 48 -2.69 -5.36 -11.13
C SER A 48 -3.49 -4.55 -12.13
N THR A 49 -4.67 -4.04 -11.73
CA THR A 49 -5.48 -3.19 -12.61
C THR A 49 -4.76 -1.86 -12.86
N THR A 50 -4.60 -1.49 -14.13
CA THR A 50 -4.01 -0.20 -14.52
C THR A 50 -5.01 0.92 -14.31
N LEU A 51 -4.67 1.88 -13.45
CA LEU A 51 -5.42 3.12 -13.29
C LEU A 51 -4.86 4.21 -14.19
N VAL A 52 -5.76 4.90 -14.86
CA VAL A 52 -5.46 5.98 -15.80
C VAL A 52 -5.95 7.30 -15.23
N THR A 53 -5.07 8.29 -15.24
CA THR A 53 -5.34 9.65 -14.74
C THR A 53 -4.81 10.68 -15.74
N PRO A 54 -5.25 11.96 -15.67
CA PRO A 54 -4.67 13.03 -16.47
C PRO A 54 -3.15 13.22 -16.23
N SER A 55 -2.64 12.86 -15.05
CA SER A 55 -1.22 12.98 -14.70
C SER A 55 -0.38 11.76 -15.12
N GLY A 56 -1.01 10.66 -15.52
CA GLY A 56 -0.30 9.44 -15.93
C GLY A 56 -1.11 8.16 -15.77
N ARG A 57 -0.45 7.02 -15.99
CA ARG A 57 -1.03 5.70 -15.71
C ARG A 57 -0.13 4.90 -14.76
N LYS A 58 -0.73 4.17 -13.84
CA LYS A 58 -0.01 3.31 -12.91
C LYS A 58 -0.77 2.01 -12.69
N GLU A 59 0.00 0.95 -12.60
CA GLU A 59 -0.43 -0.39 -12.24
C GLU A 59 0.13 -0.65 -10.84
N GLY A 60 -0.72 -1.02 -9.89
CA GLY A 60 -0.29 -1.47 -8.57
C GLY A 60 0.08 -2.95 -8.60
N ASP A 61 0.94 -3.41 -7.69
CA ASP A 61 1.23 -4.84 -7.62
C ASP A 61 0.04 -5.62 -7.04
N SER A 62 -0.61 -5.05 -6.02
CA SER A 62 -1.90 -5.53 -5.53
C SER A 62 -2.71 -4.36 -5.00
N ILE A 63 -3.95 -4.26 -5.44
CA ILE A 63 -4.86 -3.18 -5.04
C ILE A 63 -6.19 -3.77 -4.57
N PHE A 64 -6.76 -3.17 -3.53
CA PHE A 64 -7.96 -3.69 -2.88
C PHE A 64 -9.03 -2.64 -2.72
N ALA A 65 -10.29 -3.07 -2.82
CA ALA A 65 -11.44 -2.20 -2.66
C ALA A 65 -12.63 -2.91 -2.00
N PRO A 66 -13.45 -2.18 -1.22
CA PRO A 66 -14.73 -2.68 -0.75
C PRO A 66 -15.75 -2.64 -1.90
N GLY A 67 -16.16 -3.79 -2.41
CA GLY A 67 -16.91 -3.90 -3.66
C GLY A 67 -18.26 -3.15 -3.65
N THR A 68 -19.03 -3.22 -2.56
CA THR A 68 -20.33 -2.53 -2.49
C THR A 68 -20.16 -1.01 -2.48
N LEU A 69 -19.08 -0.51 -1.89
CA LEU A 69 -18.79 0.92 -1.77
C LEU A 69 -17.88 1.45 -2.90
N ARG A 70 -17.33 0.56 -3.74
CA ARG A 70 -16.56 0.83 -4.95
C ARG A 70 -17.07 -0.01 -6.13
N PRO A 71 -18.35 0.13 -6.54
CA PRO A 71 -18.96 -0.79 -7.51
C PRO A 71 -18.56 -0.53 -8.96
N ARG A 72 -17.95 0.63 -9.27
CA ARG A 72 -17.57 0.99 -10.64
C ARG A 72 -16.18 0.44 -10.98
N GLU A 73 -16.00 -0.02 -12.21
CA GLU A 73 -14.72 -0.51 -12.74
C GLU A 73 -13.59 0.55 -12.68
N ASP A 74 -13.95 1.84 -12.79
CA ASP A 74 -13.02 2.96 -12.70
C ASP A 74 -12.79 3.47 -11.27
N SER A 75 -13.36 2.80 -10.26
CA SER A 75 -13.19 3.19 -8.86
C SER A 75 -11.75 3.00 -8.43
N TRP A 76 -11.22 3.99 -7.71
CA TRP A 76 -9.93 3.83 -7.05
C TRP A 76 -10.01 2.80 -5.91
N PRO A 77 -8.93 2.04 -5.68
CA PRO A 77 -8.82 1.18 -4.51
C PRO A 77 -8.75 2.00 -3.23
N THR A 78 -9.02 1.35 -2.10
CA THR A 78 -8.82 1.95 -0.76
C THR A 78 -7.45 1.57 -0.18
N LEU A 79 -6.90 0.43 -0.58
CA LEU A 79 -5.57 -0.05 -0.21
C LEU A 79 -4.76 -0.37 -1.48
N ALA A 80 -3.55 0.17 -1.56
CA ALA A 80 -2.58 -0.19 -2.60
C ALA A 80 -1.31 -0.77 -1.96
N ILE A 81 -0.79 -1.84 -2.54
CA ILE A 81 0.46 -2.49 -2.14
C ILE A 81 1.43 -2.43 -3.31
N GLU A 82 2.65 -1.98 -3.03
CA GLU A 82 3.75 -1.95 -3.98
C GLU A 82 4.95 -2.66 -3.36
N CYS A 83 5.47 -3.64 -4.07
CA CYS A 83 6.69 -4.32 -3.73
C CYS A 83 7.82 -3.90 -4.68
N GLY A 84 9.04 -3.87 -4.16
CA GLY A 84 10.26 -3.68 -4.94
C GLY A 84 11.42 -4.49 -4.38
N VAL A 85 12.28 -4.99 -5.26
CA VAL A 85 13.54 -5.64 -4.86
C VAL A 85 14.67 -4.65 -5.09
N SER A 86 15.48 -4.41 -4.06
CA SER A 86 16.56 -3.40 -4.06
C SER A 86 16.08 -2.02 -4.53
N GLN A 87 14.80 -1.71 -4.30
CA GLN A 87 14.19 -0.44 -4.70
C GLN A 87 14.64 0.65 -3.71
N SER A 88 14.98 1.83 -4.24
CA SER A 88 15.41 2.94 -3.39
C SER A 88 14.23 3.54 -2.62
N LEU A 89 14.45 4.00 -1.39
CA LEU A 89 13.41 4.70 -0.61
C LEU A 89 12.90 5.97 -1.32
N ALA A 90 13.74 6.62 -2.13
CA ALA A 90 13.30 7.74 -2.97
C ALA A 90 12.17 7.33 -3.93
N ARG A 91 12.17 6.08 -4.40
CA ARG A 91 11.13 5.55 -5.28
C ARG A 91 9.83 5.27 -4.52
N PHE A 92 9.93 4.87 -3.26
CA PHE A 92 8.78 4.70 -2.37
C PHE A 92 8.02 6.02 -2.13
N VAL A 93 8.75 7.11 -1.95
CA VAL A 93 8.15 8.45 -1.87
C VAL A 93 7.39 8.78 -3.16
N VAL A 94 7.97 8.50 -4.33
CA VAL A 94 7.27 8.76 -5.61
C VAL A 94 6.01 7.91 -5.76
N ASP A 95 6.08 6.61 -5.47
CA ASP A 95 4.95 5.69 -5.64
C ASP A 95 3.81 6.01 -4.65
N SER A 96 4.12 6.28 -3.37
CA SER A 96 3.11 6.71 -2.37
C SER A 96 2.46 8.04 -2.74
N HIS A 97 3.25 9.04 -3.12
CA HIS A 97 2.73 10.33 -3.56
C HIS A 97 1.83 10.18 -4.79
N TRP A 98 2.19 9.30 -5.73
CA TRP A 98 1.35 9.07 -6.90
C TRP A 98 -0.04 8.56 -6.50
N TRP A 99 -0.10 7.51 -5.67
CA TRP A 99 -1.36 6.93 -5.22
C TRP A 99 -2.21 7.91 -4.42
N LEU A 100 -1.60 8.60 -3.46
CA LEU A 100 -2.32 9.44 -2.49
C LEU A 100 -2.71 10.81 -3.06
N ALA A 101 -1.89 11.39 -3.95
CA ALA A 101 -2.16 12.70 -4.53
C ALA A 101 -3.10 12.63 -5.75
N ASN A 102 -3.06 11.55 -6.54
CA ASN A 102 -3.86 11.45 -7.77
C ASN A 102 -5.24 10.84 -7.56
N SER A 103 -5.46 10.12 -6.45
CA SER A 103 -6.73 9.45 -6.17
C SER A 103 -7.85 10.37 -5.66
N GLY A 104 -7.60 11.68 -5.51
CA GLY A 104 -8.59 12.59 -4.90
C GLY A 104 -8.98 12.20 -3.46
N GLY A 105 -8.09 11.46 -2.77
CA GLY A 105 -8.34 10.92 -1.44
C GLY A 105 -9.14 9.62 -1.42
N GLU A 106 -9.35 8.96 -2.55
CA GLU A 106 -10.04 7.67 -2.61
C GLU A 106 -9.18 6.51 -2.12
N VAL A 107 -7.86 6.55 -2.37
CA VAL A 107 -6.88 5.66 -1.75
C VAL A 107 -6.63 6.13 -0.32
N LYS A 108 -6.77 5.22 0.64
CA LYS A 108 -6.66 5.53 2.07
C LYS A 108 -5.35 5.08 2.67
N ILE A 109 -4.83 3.94 2.23
CA ILE A 109 -3.57 3.37 2.70
C ILE A 109 -2.73 2.91 1.51
N VAL A 110 -1.44 3.21 1.54
CA VAL A 110 -0.44 2.63 0.64
C VAL A 110 0.59 1.88 1.48
N ILE A 111 0.82 0.61 1.17
CA ILE A 111 1.89 -0.21 1.75
C ILE A 111 2.99 -0.37 0.72
N LEU A 112 4.21 -0.05 1.11
CA LEU A 112 5.40 -0.23 0.30
C LEU A 112 6.28 -1.29 0.95
N ILE A 113 6.76 -2.26 0.18
CA ILE A 113 7.56 -3.39 0.67
C ILE A 113 8.85 -3.45 -0.12
N SER A 114 10.00 -3.19 0.52
CA SER A 114 11.32 -3.30 -0.11
C SER A 114 11.99 -4.57 0.38
N VAL A 115 12.44 -5.40 -0.56
CA VAL A 115 13.13 -6.65 -0.24
C VAL A 115 14.57 -6.56 -0.71
N SER A 116 15.51 -6.86 0.19
CA SER A 116 16.92 -7.06 -0.16
C SER A 116 17.27 -8.54 0.03
N LYS A 117 17.43 -9.27 -1.08
CA LYS A 117 17.84 -10.69 -1.02
C LYS A 117 19.26 -10.85 -0.47
N GLU A 118 20.16 -9.93 -0.82
CA GLU A 118 21.55 -9.95 -0.38
C GLU A 118 21.67 -9.71 1.13
N ALA A 119 20.97 -8.70 1.65
CA ALA A 119 20.98 -8.40 3.08
C ALA A 119 20.03 -9.31 3.89
N LYS A 120 19.19 -10.11 3.23
CA LYS A 120 18.05 -10.82 3.84
C LYS A 120 17.20 -9.91 4.73
N SER A 121 16.86 -8.75 4.18
CA SER A 121 16.06 -7.75 4.87
C SER A 121 14.79 -7.38 4.12
N ILE A 122 13.77 -6.98 4.88
CA ILE A 122 12.50 -6.48 4.38
C ILE A 122 12.17 -5.18 5.10
N HIS A 123 11.88 -4.15 4.34
CA HIS A 123 11.46 -2.85 4.86
C HIS A 123 10.02 -2.58 4.44
N PHE A 124 9.16 -2.16 5.37
CA PHE A 124 7.84 -1.66 5.03
C PHE A 124 7.66 -0.21 5.41
N GLU A 125 6.89 0.49 4.58
CA GLU A 125 6.32 1.79 4.92
C GLU A 125 4.81 1.76 4.73
N LYS A 126 4.09 2.37 5.66
CA LYS A 126 2.67 2.67 5.53
C LYS A 126 2.50 4.16 5.33
N TRP A 127 1.85 4.53 4.23
CA TRP A 127 1.60 5.92 3.85
C TRP A 127 0.11 6.22 3.81
N GLU A 128 -0.24 7.43 4.23
CA GLU A 128 -1.61 7.94 4.20
C GLU A 128 -1.63 9.43 3.86
N THR A 129 -2.80 9.92 3.48
CA THR A 129 -3.04 11.36 3.36
C THR A 129 -3.48 11.93 4.69
N VAL A 130 -2.70 12.84 5.25
CA VAL A 130 -3.07 13.59 6.46
C VAL A 130 -3.32 15.06 6.14
N ALA A 131 -4.19 15.71 6.92
CA ALA A 131 -4.43 17.13 6.85
C ALA A 131 -3.37 17.86 7.70
N VAL A 132 -2.48 18.61 7.03
CA VAL A 132 -1.47 19.44 7.73
C VAL A 132 -1.82 20.92 7.59
N PRO A 133 -1.47 21.77 8.58
CA PRO A 133 -1.63 23.21 8.45
C PRO A 133 -1.00 23.72 7.16
N ASN A 134 -1.73 24.55 6.43
CA ASN A 134 -1.24 25.17 5.21
C ASN A 134 -0.45 26.44 5.57
N PRO A 135 0.88 26.49 5.42
CA PRO A 135 1.66 27.69 5.75
C PRO A 135 1.43 28.84 4.76
N ARG A 136 0.71 28.60 3.65
CA ARG A 136 0.45 29.56 2.57
C ARG A 136 -1.04 29.88 2.44
N VAL A 137 -1.72 30.09 3.58
CA VAL A 137 -3.09 30.63 3.55
C VAL A 137 -3.02 32.04 2.97
N THR A 138 -3.74 32.25 1.88
CA THR A 138 -3.87 33.56 1.23
C THR A 138 -5.33 33.82 0.89
N ARG A 139 -5.67 35.07 0.54
CA ARG A 139 -7.03 35.40 0.10
C ARG A 139 -7.48 34.61 -1.15
N ALA A 140 -6.52 34.15 -1.97
CA ALA A 140 -6.75 33.32 -3.15
C ALA A 140 -6.73 31.80 -2.86
N ASN A 141 -6.21 31.38 -1.70
CA ASN A 141 -6.25 30.01 -1.22
C ASN A 141 -6.56 30.00 0.29
N PRO A 142 -7.85 30.07 0.66
CA PRO A 142 -8.28 30.20 2.05
C PRO A 142 -8.23 28.87 2.82
N HIS A 143 -7.80 27.77 2.19
CA HIS A 143 -7.78 26.46 2.84
C HIS A 143 -6.71 26.41 3.93
N ALA A 144 -7.17 26.34 5.20
CA ALA A 144 -6.32 26.28 6.39
C ALA A 144 -5.50 25.00 6.49
N PHE A 145 -5.93 23.93 5.81
CA PHE A 145 -5.26 22.65 5.78
C PHE A 145 -5.03 22.21 4.34
N ARG A 146 -3.96 21.45 4.12
CA ARG A 146 -3.70 20.75 2.87
C ARG A 146 -3.57 19.25 3.12
N ALA A 147 -4.07 18.46 2.18
CA ALA A 147 -3.82 17.03 2.11
C ALA A 147 -2.33 16.81 1.79
N THR A 148 -1.64 15.96 2.57
CA THR A 148 -0.22 15.66 2.36
C THR A 148 0.02 14.16 2.57
N PRO A 149 0.54 13.44 1.55
CA PRO A 149 1.06 12.08 1.73
C PRO A 149 2.13 12.07 2.82
N THR A 150 1.95 11.22 3.82
CA THR A 150 2.83 11.14 4.99
C THR A 150 3.06 9.69 5.37
N LYS A 151 4.31 9.35 5.70
CA LYS A 151 4.68 8.05 6.26
C LYS A 151 4.16 7.99 7.70
N MET A 152 3.23 7.06 7.93
CA MET A 152 2.55 6.87 9.21
C MET A 152 3.20 5.79 10.06
N GLN A 153 3.74 4.75 9.42
CA GLN A 153 4.49 3.67 10.07
C GLN A 153 5.66 3.24 9.19
N GLU A 154 6.69 2.75 9.83
CA GLU A 154 7.91 2.20 9.26
C GLU A 154 8.29 0.98 10.08
N LEU A 155 8.66 -0.10 9.41
CA LEU A 155 9.05 -1.34 10.06
C LEU A 155 10.14 -2.04 9.25
N ASP A 156 11.02 -2.73 9.96
CA ASP A 156 12.15 -3.46 9.37
C ASP A 156 12.18 -4.89 9.89
N ILE A 157 12.52 -5.81 9.00
CA ILE A 157 12.80 -7.21 9.29
C ILE A 157 14.20 -7.51 8.79
N ASP A 158 15.14 -7.69 9.71
CA ASP A 158 16.54 -8.02 9.43
C ASP A 158 16.84 -9.42 9.98
N GLY A 159 16.88 -10.42 9.09
CA GLY A 159 16.91 -11.81 9.51
C GLY A 159 15.65 -12.17 10.33
N ASP A 160 15.85 -12.53 11.61
CA ASP A 160 14.77 -12.90 12.54
C ASP A 160 14.31 -11.73 13.43
N VAL A 161 14.91 -10.55 13.27
CA VAL A 161 14.61 -9.38 14.11
C VAL A 161 13.58 -8.50 13.41
N VAL A 162 12.42 -8.32 14.04
CA VAL A 162 11.37 -7.42 13.58
C VAL A 162 11.34 -6.17 14.46
N THR A 163 11.37 -4.98 13.84
CA THR A 163 11.24 -3.69 14.52
C THR A 163 10.10 -2.87 13.90
N GLY A 164 9.46 -1.99 14.68
CA GLY A 164 8.34 -1.16 14.19
C GLY A 164 6.98 -1.86 14.12
N ALA A 165 6.91 -3.15 14.46
CA ALA A 165 5.64 -3.89 14.56
C ALA A 165 4.73 -3.36 15.70
N PRO A 166 3.41 -3.54 15.60
CA PRO A 166 2.68 -4.17 14.51
C PRO A 166 2.39 -3.21 13.34
N LEU A 167 2.29 -3.76 12.13
CA LEU A 167 1.66 -3.03 11.03
C LEU A 167 0.13 -3.11 11.19
N ARG A 168 -0.55 -1.97 11.07
CA ARG A 168 -2.01 -1.91 11.22
C ARG A 168 -2.64 -1.30 9.96
N LEU A 169 -3.64 -1.97 9.40
CA LEU A 169 -4.52 -1.41 8.38
C LEU A 169 -5.88 -1.14 9.02
N GLU A 170 -6.25 0.14 9.14
CA GLU A 170 -7.47 0.52 9.83
C GLU A 170 -8.72 0.12 9.03
N PHE A 171 -9.65 -0.57 9.70
CA PHE A 171 -10.83 -1.13 9.05
C PHE A 171 -11.65 -0.06 8.32
N GLU A 172 -11.95 1.04 9.01
CA GLU A 172 -12.79 2.11 8.45
C GLU A 172 -12.17 2.76 7.21
N LYS A 173 -10.83 2.75 7.11
CA LYS A 173 -10.12 3.28 5.93
C LYS A 173 -10.27 2.33 4.75
N ILE A 174 -10.03 1.03 4.96
CA ILE A 174 -10.07 0.07 3.85
C ILE A 174 -11.50 -0.32 3.44
N MET A 175 -12.45 -0.30 4.38
CA MET A 175 -13.85 -0.67 4.15
C MET A 175 -14.80 0.52 3.99
N LEU A 176 -14.39 1.75 4.28
CA LEU A 176 -15.21 2.97 4.15
C LEU A 176 -16.49 2.97 5.00
N ARG A 177 -16.53 2.16 6.07
CA ARG A 177 -17.63 2.07 7.03
C ARG A 177 -17.11 1.61 8.41
N PRO A 178 -17.86 1.85 9.50
CA PRO A 178 -17.53 1.29 10.82
C PRO A 178 -17.52 -0.25 10.83
N PRO A 179 -16.70 -0.87 11.69
CA PRO A 179 -16.69 -2.31 11.87
C PRO A 179 -17.99 -2.82 12.52
N GLN A 180 -18.42 -3.99 12.09
CA GLN A 180 -19.51 -4.78 12.71
C GLN A 180 -18.92 -5.83 13.67
N ALA A 181 -19.79 -6.61 14.30
CA ALA A 181 -19.35 -7.69 15.19
C ALA A 181 -18.48 -8.71 14.42
N GLY A 182 -17.26 -8.96 14.92
CA GLY A 182 -16.29 -9.83 14.27
C GLY A 182 -15.37 -9.14 13.25
N GLU A 183 -15.57 -7.85 13.01
CA GLU A 183 -14.72 -7.03 12.13
C GLU A 183 -13.84 -6.08 12.96
N GLY A 184 -12.69 -5.71 12.40
CA GLY A 184 -11.77 -4.79 13.06
C GLY A 184 -10.53 -4.53 12.21
N ASP A 185 -9.60 -3.75 12.77
CA ASP A 185 -8.34 -3.45 12.08
C ASP A 185 -7.58 -4.73 11.74
N MET A 186 -6.98 -4.77 10.56
CA MET A 186 -6.04 -5.85 10.22
C MET A 186 -4.70 -5.54 10.88
N VAL A 187 -4.37 -6.28 11.93
CA VAL A 187 -3.10 -6.15 12.66
C VAL A 187 -2.18 -7.29 12.24
N PHE A 188 -0.99 -6.95 11.76
CA PHE A 188 0.10 -7.87 11.44
C PHE A 188 1.12 -7.73 12.57
N ASP A 189 1.08 -8.68 13.50
CA ASP A 189 1.97 -8.66 14.66
C ASP A 189 3.39 -9.09 14.29
N MET A 190 4.27 -9.05 15.30
CA MET A 190 5.67 -9.44 15.16
C MET A 190 5.83 -10.87 14.62
N GLN A 191 5.01 -11.80 15.09
CA GLN A 191 5.10 -13.21 14.70
C GLN A 191 4.70 -13.39 13.24
N GLN A 192 3.57 -12.80 12.83
CA GLN A 192 3.09 -12.89 11.45
C GLN A 192 4.05 -12.24 10.44
N LEU A 193 4.70 -11.14 10.83
CA LEU A 193 5.73 -10.48 10.02
C LEU A 193 6.99 -11.35 9.91
N ALA A 194 7.42 -12.01 11.00
CA ALA A 194 8.54 -12.95 10.97
C ALA A 194 8.24 -14.19 10.12
N GLU A 195 7.02 -14.75 10.22
CA GLU A 195 6.55 -15.87 9.40
C GLU A 195 6.52 -15.49 7.90
N TYR A 196 6.02 -14.29 7.58
CA TYR A 196 6.07 -13.76 6.22
C TYR A 196 7.51 -13.69 5.67
N ALA A 197 8.46 -13.24 6.48
CA ALA A 197 9.87 -13.20 6.08
C ALA A 197 10.46 -14.60 5.91
N ALA A 198 10.15 -15.53 6.81
CA ALA A 198 10.59 -16.93 6.74
C ALA A 198 10.07 -17.62 5.46
N ASP A 199 8.79 -17.40 5.11
CA ASP A 199 8.20 -17.89 3.86
C ASP A 199 8.95 -17.34 2.65
N LEU A 200 9.25 -16.04 2.65
CA LEU A 200 9.97 -15.37 1.56
C LEU A 200 11.37 -15.97 1.35
N TRP A 201 12.11 -16.20 2.43
CA TRP A 201 13.47 -16.72 2.38
C TRP A 201 13.53 -18.22 2.07
N SER A 202 12.55 -18.99 2.53
CA SER A 202 12.48 -20.43 2.23
C SER A 202 12.15 -20.70 0.76
N TYR A 203 11.30 -19.87 0.14
CA TYR A 203 10.90 -20.02 -1.27
C TYR A 203 11.98 -19.56 -2.27
N ASN A 204 12.85 -18.62 -1.87
CA ASN A 204 13.81 -17.97 -2.76
C ASN A 204 15.27 -18.42 -2.56
N GLN A 205 15.51 -19.65 -2.11
CA GLN A 205 16.85 -20.24 -2.02
C GLN A 205 17.56 -20.23 -3.39
#